data_AF-A0AAD9UCL9-F1
#
_entry.id   AF-A0AAD9UCL9-F1
#
_cell.length_a   1.000
_cell.length_b   1.000
_cell.length_c   1.000
_cell.angle_alpha   90.00
_cell.angle_beta   90.00
_cell.angle_gamma   90.00
#
_symmetry.space_group_name_H-M   'P 1'
#
loop_
_entity.id
_entity.type
_entity.pdbx_description
1 polymer ?
#
loop_
_entity_poly.entity_id
_entity_poly.type
_entity_poly.pdbx_seq_one_letter_code
_entity_poly.pdbx_strand_id
1 'polypeptide(L)'
;MLWPGGKLLTTFSDHHKTVTSLGFCNNYERITSVSLDRHLKIYDVGTYQVVHTLDYPSSILSAAIAPDNKVVVVGMADGLLSIRHRKDTTGGATKKSRTSKKSSYRYTLESHRYKPKKDDHVVVHNQRPLLAKYDKYLKAFRYTQTLDAALSFRVRIHTPHVTVSVIVELIRRDGLRGALAGRDEKSLTSIIKFLQK
;
A
#
# COMPACT_ATOMS: atom_id res chain seq x y z
N MET A 1 -41.32 -14.96 0.94
CA MET A 1 -40.33 -15.18 -0.14
C MET A 1 -39.17 -15.98 0.44
N LEU A 2 -39.35 -17.30 0.61
CA LEU A 2 -38.33 -18.20 1.14
C LEU A 2 -37.47 -18.69 -0.03
N TRP A 3 -36.16 -18.42 0.02
CA TRP A 3 -35.23 -18.92 -0.99
C TRP A 3 -35.13 -20.46 -0.84
N PRO A 4 -35.35 -21.24 -1.91
CA PRO A 4 -35.30 -22.70 -1.83
C PRO A 4 -33.84 -23.15 -1.77
N GLY A 5 -33.46 -23.92 -0.75
CA GLY A 5 -32.18 -24.64 -0.72
C GLY A 5 -31.05 -24.02 0.10
N GLY A 6 -31.34 -23.39 1.24
CA GLY A 6 -30.32 -22.95 2.20
C GLY A 6 -29.54 -24.13 2.82
N LYS A 7 -28.59 -24.69 2.07
CA LYS A 7 -27.65 -25.69 2.58
C LYS A 7 -26.57 -24.97 3.37
N LEU A 8 -26.32 -25.42 4.60
CA LEU A 8 -25.17 -24.97 5.38
C LEU A 8 -23.89 -25.27 4.58
N LEU A 9 -23.21 -24.21 4.13
CA LEU A 9 -21.96 -24.34 3.39
C LEU A 9 -20.81 -24.67 4.35
N THR A 10 -20.70 -23.89 5.43
CA THR A 10 -19.54 -23.91 6.33
C THR A 10 -19.86 -23.36 7.71
N THR A 11 -19.17 -23.84 8.75
CA THR A 11 -19.25 -23.32 10.13
C THR A 11 -17.85 -23.03 10.65
N PHE A 12 -17.64 -21.85 11.23
CA PHE A 12 -16.36 -21.44 11.82
C PHE A 12 -16.57 -20.99 13.27
N SER A 13 -15.78 -21.56 14.17
CA SER A 13 -15.84 -21.30 15.62
C SER A 13 -14.52 -20.67 16.11
N ASP A 14 -14.12 -19.58 15.47
CA ASP A 14 -12.85 -18.91 15.76
C ASP A 14 -12.97 -17.86 16.89
N HIS A 15 -14.17 -17.54 17.34
CA HIS A 15 -14.41 -16.65 18.47
C HIS A 15 -14.60 -17.45 19.76
N HIS A 16 -14.06 -16.93 20.86
CA HIS A 16 -14.11 -17.56 22.19
C HIS A 16 -15.38 -17.19 22.99
N LYS A 17 -16.09 -16.13 22.58
CA LYS A 17 -17.36 -15.64 23.12
C LYS A 17 -18.35 -15.39 21.99
N THR A 18 -19.55 -14.95 22.40
CA THR A 18 -20.66 -14.66 21.51
C THR A 18 -20.32 -13.57 20.50
N VAL A 19 -20.56 -13.89 19.23
CA VAL A 19 -20.53 -12.94 18.12
C VAL A 19 -21.72 -12.01 18.23
N THR A 20 -21.48 -10.71 18.29
CA THR A 20 -22.51 -9.67 18.48
C THR A 20 -22.99 -9.08 17.17
N SER A 21 -22.10 -8.97 16.18
CA SER A 21 -22.41 -8.37 14.88
C SER A 21 -21.63 -9.03 13.75
N LEU A 22 -22.28 -9.12 12.59
CA LEU A 22 -21.69 -9.56 11.33
C LEU A 22 -21.91 -8.47 10.28
N GLY A 23 -21.01 -8.38 9.31
CA GLY A 23 -21.12 -7.42 8.21
C GLY A 23 -20.38 -7.90 6.98
N PHE A 24 -20.90 -7.54 5.80
CA PHE A 24 -20.18 -7.74 4.54
C PHE A 24 -19.41 -6.47 4.18
N CYS A 25 -18.21 -6.66 3.64
CA CYS A 25 -17.48 -5.58 2.98
C CYS A 25 -18.09 -5.36 1.57
N ASN A 26 -18.09 -4.14 1.03
CA ASN A 26 -18.88 -3.77 -0.15
C ASN A 26 -18.52 -4.52 -1.45
N ASN A 27 -17.41 -5.28 -1.46
CA ASN A 27 -17.05 -6.16 -2.58
C ASN A 27 -17.56 -7.61 -2.40
N TYR A 28 -18.24 -7.92 -1.29
CA TYR A 28 -18.67 -9.26 -0.87
C TYR A 28 -17.55 -10.33 -0.82
N GLU A 29 -16.29 -9.94 -1.03
CA GLU A 29 -15.12 -10.81 -0.90
C GLU A 29 -14.76 -11.09 0.56
N ARG A 30 -15.26 -10.28 1.50
CA ARG A 30 -14.88 -10.38 2.92
C ARG A 30 -16.07 -10.26 3.84
N ILE A 31 -16.08 -11.11 4.85
CA ILE A 31 -17.02 -11.07 5.98
C ILE A 31 -16.29 -10.55 7.20
N THR A 32 -16.88 -9.59 7.88
CA THR A 32 -16.42 -9.14 9.18
C THR A 32 -17.31 -9.68 10.26
N SER A 33 -16.68 -10.15 11.33
CA SER A 33 -17.34 -10.68 12.51
C SER A 33 -16.76 -10.03 13.74
N VAL A 34 -17.62 -9.79 14.71
CA VAL A 34 -17.31 -9.02 15.90
C VAL A 34 -17.82 -9.75 17.11
N SER A 35 -16.98 -9.87 18.14
CA SER A 35 -17.28 -10.65 19.34
C SER A 35 -17.11 -9.83 20.62
N LEU A 36 -17.75 -10.29 21.70
CA LEU A 36 -17.46 -9.88 23.08
C LEU A 36 -16.04 -10.27 23.54
N ASP A 37 -15.29 -11.02 22.73
CA ASP A 37 -13.86 -11.28 22.93
C ASP A 37 -12.98 -10.06 22.72
N ARG A 38 -13.57 -8.93 22.31
CA ARG A 38 -12.87 -7.71 21.89
C ARG A 38 -12.14 -7.85 20.56
N HIS A 39 -12.42 -8.95 19.84
CA HIS A 39 -11.83 -9.23 18.55
C HIS A 39 -12.82 -8.95 17.43
N LEU A 40 -12.34 -8.25 16.41
CA LEU A 40 -12.98 -8.15 15.11
C LEU A 40 -12.15 -9.00 14.13
N LYS A 41 -12.74 -10.09 13.65
CA LYS A 41 -12.12 -10.99 12.68
C LYS A 41 -12.70 -10.75 11.28
N ILE A 42 -11.82 -10.70 10.29
CA ILE A 42 -12.15 -10.54 8.89
C ILE A 42 -11.84 -11.86 8.19
N TYR A 43 -12.86 -12.47 7.60
CA TYR A 43 -12.76 -13.69 6.81
C TYR A 43 -12.78 -13.36 5.32
N ASP A 44 -12.04 -14.12 4.53
CA ASP A 44 -12.19 -14.18 3.08
C ASP A 44 -13.37 -15.09 2.73
N VAL A 45 -14.23 -14.70 1.78
CA VAL A 45 -15.39 -15.51 1.37
C VAL A 45 -14.97 -16.70 0.51
N GLY A 46 -13.84 -16.61 -0.20
CA GLY A 46 -13.38 -17.72 -1.06
C GLY A 46 -12.80 -18.90 -0.27
N THR A 47 -11.99 -18.60 0.74
CA THR A 47 -11.27 -19.61 1.53
C THR A 47 -11.86 -19.81 2.93
N TYR A 48 -12.70 -18.89 3.39
CA TYR A 48 -13.24 -18.82 4.74
C TYR A 48 -12.19 -18.83 5.86
N GLN A 49 -10.97 -18.41 5.56
CA GLN A 49 -9.90 -18.26 6.54
C GLN A 49 -9.87 -16.84 7.11
N VAL A 50 -9.38 -16.71 8.34
CA VAL A 50 -9.16 -15.41 8.98
C VAL A 50 -8.00 -14.70 8.28
N VAL A 51 -8.30 -13.60 7.59
CA VAL A 51 -7.29 -12.75 6.94
C VAL A 51 -6.70 -11.77 7.94
N HIS A 52 -7.55 -11.18 8.78
CA HIS A 52 -7.13 -10.18 9.76
C HIS A 52 -7.89 -10.34 11.06
N THR A 53 -7.17 -10.15 12.16
CA THR A 53 -7.72 -10.02 13.51
C THR A 53 -7.37 -8.64 14.03
N LEU A 54 -8.38 -7.86 14.41
CA LEU A 54 -8.23 -6.55 15.02
C LEU A 54 -8.60 -6.67 16.49
N ASP A 55 -7.67 -6.25 17.35
CA ASP A 55 -7.87 -6.24 18.79
C ASP A 55 -8.31 -4.85 19.28
N TYR A 56 -9.21 -4.86 20.27
CA TYR A 56 -9.81 -3.68 20.87
C TYR A 56 -9.73 -3.77 22.40
N PRO A 57 -9.70 -2.64 23.11
CA PRO A 57 -9.55 -2.64 24.57
C PRO A 57 -10.77 -3.19 25.32
N SER A 58 -11.97 -3.12 24.72
CA SER A 58 -13.23 -3.53 25.34
C SER A 58 -14.12 -4.32 24.40
N SER A 59 -15.14 -4.96 24.98
CA SER A 59 -16.08 -5.85 24.30
C SER A 59 -16.85 -5.07 23.26
N ILE A 60 -16.99 -5.64 22.06
CA ILE A 60 -17.58 -4.93 20.95
C ILE A 60 -19.06 -5.31 20.84
N LEU A 61 -19.93 -4.30 20.83
CA LEU A 61 -21.37 -4.47 20.74
C LEU A 61 -21.89 -4.33 19.31
N SER A 62 -21.31 -3.42 18.54
CA SER A 62 -21.73 -3.16 17.17
C SER A 62 -20.56 -2.75 16.28
N ALA A 63 -20.66 -3.07 14.99
CA ALA A 63 -19.76 -2.54 13.99
C ALA A 63 -20.51 -2.20 12.71
N ALA A 64 -20.08 -1.12 12.05
CA ALA A 64 -20.59 -0.67 10.77
C ALA A 64 -19.42 -0.36 9.83
N ILE A 65 -19.56 -0.78 8.57
CA ILE A 65 -18.58 -0.54 7.52
C ILE A 65 -19.21 0.45 6.53
N ALA A 66 -18.47 1.51 6.20
CA ALA A 66 -18.90 2.44 5.17
C ALA A 66 -18.89 1.75 3.79
N PRO A 67 -19.81 2.07 2.87
CA PRO A 67 -19.86 1.47 1.54
C PRO A 67 -18.60 1.72 0.70
N ASP A 68 -17.85 2.79 0.99
CA ASP A 68 -16.56 3.07 0.35
C ASP A 68 -15.41 2.16 0.88
N ASN A 69 -15.70 1.23 1.83
CA ASN A 69 -14.73 0.33 2.48
C ASN A 69 -13.52 1.01 3.18
N LYS A 70 -13.50 2.34 3.22
CA LYS A 70 -12.42 3.15 3.81
C LYS A 70 -12.61 3.39 5.29
N VAL A 71 -13.82 3.26 5.82
CA VAL A 71 -14.13 3.59 7.22
C VAL A 71 -14.82 2.40 7.88
N VAL A 72 -14.28 1.98 9.01
CA VAL A 72 -14.90 1.00 9.90
C VAL A 72 -15.17 1.68 11.23
N VAL A 73 -16.42 1.62 11.67
CA VAL A 73 -16.87 2.15 12.95
C VAL A 73 -17.19 0.97 13.87
N VAL A 74 -16.67 1.04 15.09
CA VAL A 74 -16.82 -0.02 16.09
C VAL A 74 -17.29 0.60 17.41
N GLY A 75 -18.46 0.18 17.89
CA GLY A 75 -19.02 0.56 19.18
C GLY A 75 -18.64 -0.43 20.26
N MET A 76 -17.97 0.04 21.32
CA MET A 76 -17.53 -0.78 22.46
C MET A 76 -18.48 -0.63 23.65
N ALA A 77 -18.48 -1.62 24.55
CA ALA A 77 -19.32 -1.63 25.74
C ALA A 77 -19.00 -0.50 26.73
N ASP A 78 -17.77 0.03 26.71
CA ASP A 78 -17.34 1.13 27.57
C ASP A 78 -17.92 2.50 27.15
N GLY A 79 -18.81 2.54 26.16
CA GLY A 79 -19.37 3.77 25.59
C GLY A 79 -18.44 4.47 24.60
N LEU A 80 -17.25 3.90 24.34
CA LEU A 80 -16.29 4.41 23.38
C LEU A 80 -16.59 3.90 21.97
N LEU A 81 -16.54 4.81 21.01
CA LEU A 81 -16.72 4.52 19.59
C LEU A 81 -15.39 4.73 18.84
N SER A 82 -14.88 3.66 18.23
CA SER A 82 -13.63 3.66 17.47
C SER A 82 -13.92 3.79 15.98
N ILE A 83 -13.44 4.87 15.36
CA ILE A 83 -13.48 5.08 13.91
C ILE A 83 -12.09 4.81 13.35
N ARG A 84 -11.98 3.83 12.45
CA ARG A 84 -10.73 3.49 11.78
C ARG A 84 -10.83 3.73 10.29
N HIS A 85 -9.85 4.45 9.75
CA HIS A 85 -9.65 4.56 8.32
C HIS A 85 -8.76 3.42 7.82
N ARG A 86 -9.24 2.63 6.86
CA ARG A 86 -8.42 1.64 6.15
C ARG A 86 -7.50 2.41 5.20
N LYS A 87 -6.19 2.29 5.39
CA LYS A 87 -5.22 2.76 4.40
C LYS A 87 -5.20 1.75 3.26
N ASP A 88 -5.49 2.21 2.05
CA ASP A 88 -5.38 1.39 0.86
C ASP A 88 -3.92 0.93 0.71
N THR A 89 -3.69 -0.39 0.77
CA THR A 89 -2.38 -1.00 0.53
C THR A 89 -2.09 -1.20 -0.96
N THR A 90 -2.96 -0.70 -1.85
CA THR A 90 -2.76 -0.68 -3.30
C THR A 90 -2.21 0.67 -3.74
N GLY A 91 -0.89 0.73 -3.91
CA GLY A 91 -0.26 1.52 -4.96
C GLY A 91 -0.38 3.04 -4.87
N GLY A 92 0.61 3.64 -4.19
CA GLY A 92 1.00 5.01 -4.45
C GLY A 92 0.61 5.95 -3.33
N ALA A 93 1.63 6.53 -2.70
CA ALA A 93 1.48 7.79 -2.03
C ALA A 93 0.78 8.77 -3.00
N THR A 94 -0.52 9.02 -2.81
CA THR A 94 -1.10 10.31 -3.16
C THR A 94 -0.41 11.32 -2.25
N LYS A 95 0.82 11.71 -2.63
CA LYS A 95 1.37 13.01 -2.27
C LYS A 95 0.22 13.96 -2.56
N LYS A 96 -0.37 14.54 -1.52
CA LYS A 96 -1.24 15.71 -1.67
C LYS A 96 -0.49 16.61 -2.64
N SER A 97 -1.04 16.76 -3.84
CA SER A 97 -0.55 17.69 -4.82
C SER A 97 -0.43 19.02 -4.08
N ARG A 98 0.80 19.42 -3.75
CA ARG A 98 1.07 20.82 -3.42
C ARG A 98 0.53 21.54 -4.64
N THR A 99 -0.57 22.27 -4.47
CA THR A 99 -1.11 23.14 -5.50
C THR A 99 0.02 24.08 -5.89
N SER A 100 0.73 23.72 -6.96
CA SER A 100 1.63 24.62 -7.64
C SER A 100 0.76 25.80 -8.01
N LYS A 101 1.09 27.00 -7.49
CA LYS A 101 0.48 28.25 -7.95
C LYS A 101 0.68 28.25 -9.46
N LYS A 102 -0.39 28.00 -10.21
CA LYS A 102 -0.34 28.07 -11.67
C LYS A 102 0.03 29.51 -12.01
N SER A 103 1.09 29.65 -12.80
CA SER A 103 1.57 30.92 -13.35
C SER A 103 0.41 31.67 -14.01
N SER A 104 0.22 32.93 -13.66
CA SER A 104 -0.85 33.83 -14.06
C SER A 104 -0.77 34.32 -15.50
N TYR A 105 -0.06 33.61 -16.38
CA TYR A 105 0.12 34.00 -17.78
C TYR A 105 -0.27 32.86 -18.70
N ARG A 106 -1.58 32.62 -18.85
CA ARG A 106 -2.11 31.97 -20.06
C ARG A 106 -3.38 32.70 -20.48
N TYR A 107 -3.24 33.39 -21.60
CA TYR A 107 -4.23 34.14 -22.36
C TYR A 107 -5.68 33.66 -22.15
N THR A 108 -6.49 34.56 -21.62
CA THR A 108 -7.91 34.66 -21.94
C THR A 108 -8.08 34.76 -23.45
N LEU A 109 -8.76 33.79 -24.07
CA LEU A 109 -10.03 34.00 -24.76
C LEU A 109 -10.61 32.63 -25.18
N GLU A 110 -11.87 32.41 -24.81
CA GLU A 110 -12.82 31.50 -25.48
C GLU A 110 -12.71 29.95 -25.34
N SER A 111 -12.09 29.41 -24.30
CA SER A 111 -12.09 27.94 -24.06
C SER A 111 -12.98 27.46 -22.89
N HIS A 112 -13.80 28.32 -22.31
CA HIS A 112 -14.55 28.01 -21.07
C HIS A 112 -15.81 27.13 -21.22
N ARG A 113 -16.12 26.63 -22.43
CA ARG A 113 -17.33 25.81 -22.68
C ARG A 113 -17.07 24.35 -23.03
N TYR A 114 -15.83 23.88 -23.01
CA TYR A 114 -15.54 22.49 -23.34
C TYR A 114 -15.65 21.59 -22.10
N LYS A 115 -16.71 20.78 -22.03
CA LYS A 115 -16.79 19.63 -21.11
C LYS A 115 -16.33 18.39 -21.88
N PRO A 116 -15.30 17.67 -21.43
CA PRO A 116 -14.85 16.47 -22.11
C PRO A 116 -15.98 15.43 -22.14
N LYS A 117 -16.23 14.84 -23.31
CA LYS A 117 -17.16 13.73 -23.49
C LYS A 117 -16.50 12.43 -23.01
N LYS A 118 -17.33 11.39 -22.82
CA LYS A 118 -16.90 10.10 -22.26
C LYS A 118 -15.83 9.38 -23.10
N ASP A 119 -15.72 9.69 -24.39
CA ASP A 119 -14.74 9.14 -25.33
C ASP A 119 -13.51 10.04 -25.55
N ASP A 120 -13.38 11.15 -24.83
CA ASP A 120 -12.26 12.07 -25.00
C ASP A 120 -11.02 11.59 -24.23
N HIS A 121 -9.95 11.28 -24.96
CA HIS A 121 -8.65 10.99 -24.36
C HIS A 121 -8.00 12.30 -23.86
N VAL A 122 -8.12 12.58 -22.56
CA VAL A 122 -7.40 13.69 -21.92
C VAL A 122 -5.91 13.34 -21.85
N VAL A 123 -5.08 14.04 -22.64
CA VAL A 123 -3.63 13.95 -22.55
C VAL A 123 -3.19 14.60 -21.23
N VAL A 124 -3.04 13.78 -20.18
CA VAL A 124 -2.43 14.20 -18.93
C VAL A 124 -1.01 14.65 -19.27
N HIS A 125 -0.73 15.94 -19.08
CA HIS A 125 0.60 16.49 -19.28
C HIS A 125 1.61 15.61 -18.53
N ASN A 126 2.51 15.01 -19.29
CA ASN A 126 3.35 13.90 -18.86
C ASN A 126 4.23 14.34 -17.68
N GLN A 127 3.80 14.03 -16.45
CA GLN A 127 4.57 14.33 -15.26
C GLN A 127 5.78 13.40 -15.28
N ARG A 128 6.93 13.90 -15.74
CA ARG A 128 8.19 13.15 -15.66
C ARG A 128 8.43 12.82 -14.18
N PRO A 129 8.36 11.54 -13.76
CA PRO A 129 8.56 11.20 -12.36
C PRO A 129 9.97 11.62 -11.97
N LEU A 130 10.10 12.24 -10.79
CA LEU A 130 11.40 12.54 -10.21
C LEU A 130 12.09 11.20 -9.88
N LEU A 131 12.95 10.75 -10.78
CA LEU A 131 13.72 9.53 -10.64
C LEU A 131 14.70 9.66 -9.48
N ALA A 132 14.85 8.60 -8.71
CA ALA A 132 15.89 8.55 -7.69
C ALA A 132 17.28 8.61 -8.33
N LYS A 133 18.29 9.00 -7.56
CA LYS A 133 19.67 9.14 -8.06
C LYS A 133 20.18 7.82 -8.65
N TYR A 134 19.94 6.69 -7.97
CA TYR A 134 20.32 5.37 -8.45
C TYR A 134 19.59 4.96 -9.74
N ASP A 135 18.30 5.31 -9.91
CA ASP A 135 17.56 5.03 -11.15
C ASP A 135 18.10 5.83 -12.34
N LYS A 136 18.51 7.08 -12.09
CA LYS A 136 19.13 7.91 -13.12
C LYS A 136 20.45 7.30 -13.59
N TYR A 137 21.25 6.74 -12.68
CA TYR A 137 22.51 6.07 -13.01
C TYR A 137 22.30 4.72 -13.68
N LEU A 138 21.29 3.94 -13.29
CA LEU A 138 20.89 2.71 -13.98
C LEU A 138 20.49 2.98 -15.43
N LYS A 139 19.73 4.05 -15.68
CA LYS A 139 19.34 4.46 -17.04
C LYS A 139 20.53 4.93 -17.88
N ALA A 140 21.56 5.48 -17.24
CA ALA A 140 22.77 5.95 -17.89
C ALA A 140 23.89 4.89 -17.97
N PHE A 141 23.60 3.63 -17.62
CA PHE A 141 24.58 2.53 -17.59
C PHE A 141 25.81 2.80 -16.69
N ARG A 142 25.67 3.67 -15.68
CA ARG A 142 26.74 4.01 -14.73
C ARG A 142 26.64 3.12 -13.49
N TYR A 143 27.19 1.92 -13.57
CA TYR A 143 27.02 0.90 -12.54
C TYR A 143 27.72 1.21 -11.21
N THR A 144 28.92 1.80 -11.25
CA THR A 144 29.67 2.21 -10.05
C THR A 144 28.89 3.24 -9.23
N GLN A 145 28.44 4.32 -9.88
CA GLN A 145 27.67 5.41 -9.26
C GLN A 145 26.30 4.94 -8.77
N THR A 146 25.69 3.98 -9.48
CA THR A 146 24.44 3.34 -9.07
C THR A 146 24.62 2.64 -7.72
N LEU A 147 25.66 1.81 -7.62
CA LEU A 147 25.93 1.00 -6.43
C LEU A 147 26.30 1.89 -5.24
N ASP A 148 27.06 2.98 -5.44
CA ASP A 148 27.34 3.97 -4.39
C ASP A 148 26.09 4.70 -3.90
N ALA A 149 25.21 5.11 -4.81
CA ALA A 149 23.97 5.77 -4.45
C ALA A 149 23.05 4.83 -3.64
N ALA A 150 23.00 3.55 -4.01
CA ALA A 150 22.26 2.53 -3.27
C ALA A 150 22.88 2.27 -1.88
N LEU A 151 24.21 2.20 -1.77
CA LEU A 151 24.90 1.91 -0.50
C LEU A 151 25.04 3.12 0.43
N SER A 152 24.57 4.30 0.02
CA SER A 152 24.58 5.48 0.88
C SER A 152 23.86 5.21 2.21
N PHE A 153 24.42 5.74 3.30
CA PHE A 153 23.98 5.48 4.68
C PHE A 153 22.45 5.58 4.86
N ARG A 154 21.84 6.59 4.24
CA ARG A 154 20.39 6.83 4.31
C ARG A 154 19.58 5.69 3.69
N VAL A 155 19.94 5.25 2.49
CA VAL A 155 19.21 4.20 1.75
C VAL A 155 19.44 2.84 2.40
N ARG A 156 20.68 2.56 2.83
CA ARG A 156 21.04 1.31 3.51
C ARG A 156 20.26 1.06 4.80
N ILE A 157 20.00 2.12 5.59
CA ILE A 157 19.34 2.01 6.90
C ILE A 157 17.83 2.06 6.78
N HIS A 158 17.29 2.99 5.99
CA HIS A 158 15.83 3.19 5.93
C HIS A 158 15.15 2.29 4.91
N THR A 159 15.85 1.90 3.84
CA THR A 159 15.26 1.17 2.72
C THR A 159 16.21 0.07 2.21
N PRO A 160 16.54 -0.95 3.02
CA PRO A 160 17.43 -2.04 2.60
C PRO A 160 16.86 -2.85 1.42
N HIS A 161 15.53 -2.95 1.30
CA HIS A 161 14.88 -3.62 0.16
C HIS A 161 15.25 -2.99 -1.19
N VAL A 162 15.45 -1.67 -1.23
CA VAL A 162 15.82 -0.95 -2.46
C VAL A 162 17.26 -1.27 -2.85
N THR A 163 18.18 -1.38 -1.89
CA THR A 163 19.58 -1.70 -2.19
C THR A 163 19.73 -3.10 -2.76
N VAL A 164 19.01 -4.08 -2.19
CA VAL A 164 18.94 -5.45 -2.73
C VAL A 164 18.35 -5.44 -4.14
N SER A 165 17.26 -4.69 -4.36
CA SER A 165 16.64 -4.58 -5.69
C SER A 165 17.62 -4.03 -6.74
N VAL A 166 18.40 -3.00 -6.39
CA VAL A 166 19.42 -2.44 -7.28
C VAL A 166 20.55 -3.44 -7.56
N ILE A 167 20.99 -4.22 -6.56
CA ILE A 167 22.00 -5.26 -6.75
C ILE A 167 21.49 -6.37 -7.67
N VAL A 168 20.24 -6.82 -7.49
CA VAL A 168 19.61 -7.82 -8.37
C VAL A 168 19.49 -7.30 -9.80
N GLU A 169 19.11 -6.04 -9.99
CA GLU A 169 19.08 -5.40 -11.32
C GLU A 169 20.47 -5.30 -11.95
N LEU A 170 21.52 -5.04 -11.17
CA LEU A 170 22.90 -5.05 -11.64
C LEU A 170 23.36 -6.45 -12.07
N ILE A 171 22.94 -7.50 -11.36
CA ILE A 171 23.21 -8.90 -11.74
C ILE A 171 22.52 -9.24 -13.05
N ARG A 172 21.24 -8.88 -13.19
CA ARG A 172 20.45 -9.14 -14.42
C ARG A 172 21.04 -8.49 -15.68
N ARG A 173 21.79 -7.40 -15.52
CA ARG A 173 22.42 -6.66 -16.63
C ARG A 173 23.89 -7.00 -16.84
N ASP A 174 24.40 -8.01 -16.14
CA ASP A 174 25.83 -8.36 -16.04
C ASP A 174 26.74 -7.17 -15.64
N GLY A 175 26.15 -6.12 -15.08
CA GLY A 175 26.82 -4.87 -14.69
C GLY A 175 27.47 -4.93 -13.31
N LEU A 176 27.22 -5.99 -12.53
CA LEU A 176 27.76 -6.11 -11.17
C LEU A 176 29.28 -6.21 -11.15
N ARG A 177 29.87 -6.99 -12.07
CA ARG A 177 31.34 -7.12 -12.17
C ARG A 177 31.98 -5.76 -12.50
N GLY A 178 31.37 -5.00 -13.41
CA GLY A 178 31.80 -3.64 -13.73
C GLY A 178 31.57 -2.63 -12.60
N ALA A 179 30.57 -2.84 -11.74
CA ALA A 179 30.33 -2.00 -10.57
C ALA A 179 31.35 -2.23 -9.45
N LEU A 180 31.89 -3.45 -9.35
CA LEU A 180 32.87 -3.85 -8.34
C LEU A 180 34.33 -3.64 -8.80
N ALA A 181 34.57 -3.61 -10.11
CA ALA A 181 35.90 -3.38 -10.67
C ALA A 181 36.43 -1.97 -10.29
N GLY A 182 37.68 -1.91 -9.83
CA GLY A 182 38.38 -0.64 -9.57
C GLY A 182 37.90 0.11 -8.33
N ARG A 183 37.35 -0.58 -7.32
CA ARG A 183 36.86 0.05 -6.08
C ARG A 183 37.90 0.12 -4.97
N ASP A 184 37.80 1.19 -4.19
CA ASP A 184 38.56 1.40 -2.96
C ASP A 184 38.09 0.48 -1.83
N GLU A 185 39.02 0.17 -0.91
CA GLU A 185 38.79 -0.68 0.26
C GLU A 185 37.65 -0.17 1.16
N LYS A 186 37.51 1.15 1.33
CA LYS A 186 36.43 1.78 2.12
C LYS A 186 35.03 1.50 1.55
N SER A 187 34.92 1.47 0.22
CA SER A 187 33.66 1.18 -0.46
C SER A 187 33.34 -0.32 -0.38
N LEU A 188 34.37 -1.16 -0.45
CA LEU A 188 34.26 -2.62 -0.36
C LEU A 188 33.83 -3.08 1.04
N THR A 189 34.42 -2.52 2.10
CA THR A 189 34.01 -2.77 3.49
C THR A 189 32.56 -2.37 3.77
N SER A 190 32.06 -1.32 3.11
CA SER A 190 30.67 -0.90 3.22
C SER A 190 29.67 -1.89 2.61
N ILE A 191 30.09 -2.59 1.54
CA ILE A 191 29.33 -3.69 0.91
C ILE A 191 29.32 -4.90 1.83
N ILE A 192 30.49 -5.31 2.34
CA ILE A 192 30.61 -6.48 3.22
C ILE A 192 29.78 -6.28 4.50
N LYS A 193 29.85 -5.10 5.13
CA LYS A 193 29.02 -4.75 6.29
C LYS A 193 27.51 -4.79 6.00
N PHE A 194 27.11 -4.56 4.76
CA PHE A 194 25.71 -4.68 4.36
C PHE A 194 25.29 -6.14 4.19
N LEU A 195 26.17 -7.00 3.65
CA LEU A 195 25.89 -8.42 3.46
C LEU A 195 25.97 -9.24 4.75
N GLN A 196 26.76 -8.80 5.73
CA GLN A 196 26.89 -9.46 7.03
C GLN A 196 25.68 -9.21 7.95
N LYS A 197 24.80 -8.27 7.58
CA LYS A 197 23.68 -7.83 8.40
C LYS A 197 22.36 -8.36 7.85
#